data_AF-A0A1V3J3I1-F1
#
_entry.id   AF-A0A1V3J3I1-F1
#
_cell.length_a   1.000
_cell.length_b   1.000
_cell.length_c   1.000
_cell.angle_alpha   90.00
_cell.angle_beta   90.00
_cell.angle_gamma   90.00
#
_symmetry.space_group_name_H-M   'P 1'
#
loop_
_entity.id
_entity.type
_entity.pdbx_description
1 polymer ?
#
loop_
_entity_poly.entity_id
_entity_poly.type
_entity_poly.pdbx_seq_one_letter_code
_entity_poly.pdbx_strand_id
1 'polypeptide(L)'
;MFNRKNEGIFQLSLTEIAFMLIFILLFLLGSMYFNLVKENQELLQINDQQKELLIDYEGSKQVIAESIKVLQLQTSDPNEIISQLKAMLETNQEIQKLRENLQGQEALLSSLSEILGKDLSREELADKIAEISAFNESILLAAKDAGVDHTDLNAVQNYLTQSVKLNHTIENMLASIPDISEQEREKLIHNLVSKLNDTNTKENINLQGQVAYLRKRLEAQGGRDLPPCWANAEGAVEYLFKMDIFSSGIKITPIWESHRAEDAKQIPNIEKLSNKILTRAYFQQLTSPIRTLTDEMQCRHYVKIKNHVSDLRTFNNYRYAIEHVFYKLELR
;
A
#
# COMPACT_ATOMS: atom_id res chain seq x y z
N MET A 1 -29.50 -33.98 -89.32
CA MET A 1 -28.75 -34.40 -90.53
C MET A 1 -28.31 -33.12 -91.24
N PHE A 2 -27.06 -32.68 -91.35
CA PHE A 2 -25.71 -33.27 -91.25
C PHE A 2 -24.72 -32.17 -90.76
N ASN A 3 -23.73 -32.57 -89.93
CA ASN A 3 -22.31 -32.14 -89.84
C ASN A 3 -21.85 -30.94 -90.71
N ARG A 4 -21.05 -29.95 -90.23
CA ARG A 4 -19.76 -29.99 -89.50
C ARG A 4 -19.57 -28.65 -88.75
N LYS A 5 -19.24 -28.64 -87.45
CA LYS A 5 -17.90 -28.64 -86.81
C LYS A 5 -17.02 -27.42 -87.12
N ASN A 6 -16.73 -26.71 -86.03
CA ASN A 6 -15.56 -25.87 -85.75
C ASN A 6 -15.59 -24.45 -86.34
N GLU A 7 -16.36 -23.57 -85.68
CA GLU A 7 -16.02 -22.16 -85.56
C GLU A 7 -14.54 -22.05 -85.24
N GLY A 8 -13.80 -21.40 -86.14
CA GLY A 8 -12.36 -21.22 -86.05
C GLY A 8 -12.02 -20.31 -84.89
N ILE A 9 -11.92 -20.90 -83.69
CA ILE A 9 -11.34 -20.26 -82.48
C ILE A 9 -9.84 -19.92 -82.68
N PHE A 10 -9.25 -20.31 -83.81
CA PHE A 10 -7.87 -19.99 -84.19
C PHE A 10 -7.76 -19.40 -85.60
N GLN A 11 -8.46 -18.29 -85.87
CA GLN A 11 -8.08 -17.36 -86.95
C GLN A 11 -7.17 -16.22 -86.46
N LEU A 12 -6.61 -16.31 -85.25
CA LEU A 12 -5.47 -15.47 -84.89
C LEU A 12 -4.31 -15.86 -85.81
N SER A 13 -3.85 -14.91 -86.62
CA SER A 13 -2.70 -15.14 -87.50
C SER A 13 -1.51 -15.59 -86.65
N LEU A 14 -0.68 -16.51 -87.15
CA LEU A 14 0.50 -16.98 -86.40
C LEU A 14 1.41 -15.82 -85.95
N THR A 15 1.41 -14.74 -86.74
CA THR A 15 2.04 -13.45 -86.40
C THR A 15 1.42 -12.78 -85.18
N GLU A 16 0.10 -12.85 -85.00
CA GLU A 16 -0.62 -12.25 -83.87
C GLU A 16 -0.37 -13.01 -82.55
N ILE A 17 -0.28 -14.34 -82.59
CA ILE A 17 0.17 -15.14 -81.44
C ILE A 17 1.62 -14.77 -81.09
N ALA A 18 2.50 -14.62 -82.08
CA ALA A 18 3.88 -14.20 -81.86
C ALA A 18 3.95 -12.79 -81.23
N PHE A 19 3.14 -11.83 -81.69
CA PHE A 19 3.05 -10.49 -81.10
C PHE A 19 2.54 -10.52 -79.66
N MET A 20 1.51 -11.32 -79.36
CA MET A 20 1.02 -11.49 -77.98
C MET A 20 2.10 -12.08 -77.07
N LEU A 21 2.85 -13.08 -77.54
CA LEU A 21 3.97 -13.65 -76.78
C LEU A 21 5.10 -12.64 -76.55
N ILE A 22 5.46 -11.84 -77.56
CA ILE A 22 6.45 -10.76 -77.41
C ILE A 22 5.97 -9.74 -76.39
N PHE A 23 4.69 -9.37 -76.41
CA PHE A 23 4.13 -8.41 -75.47
C PHE A 23 4.12 -8.94 -74.03
N ILE A 24 3.78 -10.21 -73.84
CA ILE A 24 3.85 -10.87 -72.53
C ILE A 24 5.30 -10.94 -72.04
N LEU A 25 6.26 -11.26 -72.91
CA LEU A 25 7.68 -11.29 -72.56
C LEU A 25 8.20 -9.90 -72.20
N LEU A 26 7.83 -8.84 -72.94
CA LEU A 26 8.18 -7.46 -72.60
C LEU A 26 7.57 -7.02 -71.27
N PHE A 27 6.32 -7.43 -71.00
CA PHE A 27 5.65 -7.13 -69.73
C PHE A 27 6.33 -7.83 -68.55
N LEU A 28 6.70 -9.10 -68.71
CA LEU A 28 7.46 -9.85 -67.69
C LEU A 28 8.84 -9.24 -67.46
N LEU A 29 9.55 -8.87 -68.53
CA LEU A 29 10.85 -8.23 -68.43
C LEU A 29 10.76 -6.86 -67.74
N GLY A 30 9.74 -6.07 -68.08
CA GLY A 30 9.46 -4.78 -67.45
C GLY A 30 9.13 -4.91 -65.97
N SER A 31 8.33 -5.92 -65.60
CA SER A 31 8.02 -6.23 -64.19
C SER A 31 9.26 -6.65 -63.41
N MET A 32 10.11 -7.51 -63.99
CA MET A 32 11.35 -7.95 -63.35
C MET A 32 12.34 -6.78 -63.16
N TYR A 33 12.48 -5.92 -64.17
CA TYR A 33 13.31 -4.72 -64.08
C TYR A 33 12.79 -3.76 -63.00
N PHE A 34 11.48 -3.54 -62.94
CA PHE A 34 10.87 -2.67 -61.93
C PHE A 34 11.09 -3.19 -60.51
N ASN A 35 10.93 -4.50 -60.28
CA ASN A 35 11.20 -5.11 -58.99
C ASN A 35 12.68 -5.00 -58.60
N LEU A 36 13.59 -5.20 -59.55
CA LEU A 36 15.04 -5.07 -59.32
C LEU A 36 15.43 -3.63 -58.96
N VAL A 37 14.87 -2.63 -59.64
CA VAL A 37 15.11 -1.21 -59.34
C VAL A 37 14.59 -0.86 -57.95
N LYS A 38 13.40 -1.35 -57.60
CA LYS A 38 12.80 -1.13 -56.28
C LYS A 38 13.66 -1.73 -55.16
N GLU A 39 14.09 -2.98 -55.32
CA GLU A 39 14.97 -3.66 -54.35
C GLU A 39 16.30 -2.93 -54.18
N ASN A 40 16.89 -2.44 -55.28
CA ASN A 40 18.15 -1.69 -55.23
C ASN A 40 17.98 -0.34 -54.52
N GLN A 41 16.84 0.34 -54.70
CA GLN A 41 16.53 1.56 -53.95
C GLN A 41 16.36 1.30 -52.45
N GLU A 42 15.69 0.20 -52.07
CA GLU A 42 15.56 -0.22 -50.68
C GLU A 42 16.92 -0.53 -50.05
N LEU A 43 17.81 -1.23 -50.78
CA LEU A 43 19.17 -1.50 -50.32
C LEU A 43 20.01 -0.22 -50.12
N LEU A 44 19.87 0.77 -51.00
CA LEU A 44 20.53 2.07 -50.84
C LEU A 44 20.06 2.80 -49.58
N GLN A 45 18.75 2.80 -49.32
CA GLN A 45 18.19 3.40 -48.11
C GLN A 45 18.70 2.71 -46.84
N ILE A 46 18.76 1.38 -46.83
CA ILE A 46 19.32 0.61 -45.70
C ILE A 46 20.79 0.97 -45.48
N ASN A 47 21.58 1.10 -46.56
CA ASN A 47 22.99 1.45 -46.47
C ASN A 47 23.19 2.88 -45.91
N ASP A 48 22.36 3.82 -46.34
CA ASP A 48 22.42 5.20 -45.82
C ASP A 48 22.00 5.27 -44.35
N GLN A 49 20.98 4.51 -43.94
CA GLN A 49 20.63 4.36 -42.52
C GLN A 49 21.77 3.75 -41.70
N GLN A 50 22.47 2.74 -42.23
CA GLN A 50 23.62 2.15 -41.55
C GLN A 50 24.79 3.14 -41.40
N LYS A 51 25.03 3.99 -42.41
CA LYS A 51 26.05 5.04 -42.31
C LYS A 51 25.69 6.08 -41.25
N GLU A 52 24.43 6.48 -41.16
CA GLU A 52 23.95 7.41 -40.14
C GLU A 52 24.14 6.82 -38.73
N LEU A 53 23.78 5.55 -38.54
CA LEU A 53 24.02 4.83 -37.28
C LEU A 53 25.51 4.73 -36.92
N LEU A 54 26.39 4.56 -37.90
CA LEU A 54 27.84 4.55 -37.68
C LEU A 54 28.36 5.92 -37.23
N ILE A 55 27.86 7.00 -37.84
CA ILE A 55 28.22 8.38 -37.45
C ILE A 55 27.75 8.65 -36.01
N ASP A 56 26.53 8.26 -35.66
CA ASP A 56 26.00 8.42 -34.30
C ASP A 56 26.78 7.59 -33.27
N TYR A 57 27.19 6.38 -33.65
CA TYR A 57 28.02 5.52 -32.80
C TYR A 57 29.41 6.12 -32.58
N GLU A 58 30.06 6.65 -33.62
CA GLU A 58 31.35 7.34 -33.51
C GLU A 58 31.24 8.60 -32.65
N GLY A 59 30.18 9.40 -32.84
CA GLY A 59 29.89 10.57 -32.01
C GLY A 59 29.69 10.21 -30.53
N SER A 60 28.91 9.16 -30.26
CA SER A 60 28.69 8.66 -28.90
C SER A 60 29.99 8.16 -28.25
N LYS A 61 30.83 7.45 -29.01
CA LYS A 61 32.15 7.00 -28.54
C LYS A 61 33.06 8.16 -28.18
N GLN A 62 33.03 9.25 -28.96
CA GLN A 62 33.82 10.45 -28.69
C GLN A 62 33.34 11.17 -27.43
N VAL A 63 32.02 11.31 -27.23
CA VAL A 63 31.44 11.89 -26.01
C VAL A 63 31.79 11.06 -24.78
N ILE A 64 31.75 9.72 -24.87
CA ILE A 64 32.14 8.82 -23.79
C ILE A 64 33.64 8.96 -23.49
N ALA A 65 34.51 8.99 -24.52
CA ALA A 65 35.94 9.19 -24.34
C ALA A 65 36.27 10.53 -23.68
N GLU A 66 35.56 11.59 -24.04
CA GLU A 66 35.68 12.91 -23.41
C GLU A 66 35.19 12.90 -21.96
N SER A 67 34.07 12.22 -21.68
CA SER A 67 33.54 12.03 -20.33
C SER A 67 34.50 11.24 -19.43
N ILE A 68 35.13 10.18 -19.96
CA ILE A 68 36.17 9.40 -19.26
C ILE A 68 37.38 10.28 -18.93
N LYS A 69 37.76 11.18 -19.84
CA LYS A 69 38.88 12.11 -19.64
C LYS A 69 38.57 13.16 -18.57
N VAL A 70 37.33 13.67 -18.52
CA VAL A 70 36.85 14.60 -17.47
C VAL A 70 36.81 13.92 -16.10
N LEU A 71 36.46 12.62 -16.05
CA LEU A 71 36.37 11.85 -14.83
C LEU A 71 37.71 11.29 -14.31
N GLN A 72 38.84 11.57 -14.98
CA GLN A 72 40.19 11.10 -14.61
C GLN A 72 40.29 9.58 -14.37
N LEU A 73 39.44 8.77 -15.03
CA LEU A 73 39.46 7.32 -14.87
C LEU A 73 40.69 6.77 -15.62
N GLN A 74 41.67 6.27 -14.87
CA GLN A 74 42.98 5.87 -15.40
C GLN A 74 43.03 4.48 -16.06
N THR A 75 41.90 3.82 -16.30
CA THR A 75 41.93 2.43 -16.78
C THR A 75 41.19 2.24 -18.10
N SER A 76 41.77 1.42 -18.98
CA SER A 76 41.29 1.17 -20.35
C SER A 76 40.34 -0.03 -20.47
N ASP A 77 39.86 -0.57 -19.34
CA ASP A 77 38.94 -1.72 -19.34
C ASP A 77 37.48 -1.24 -19.20
N PRO A 78 36.62 -1.47 -20.22
CA PRO A 78 35.21 -1.07 -20.20
C PRO A 78 34.43 -1.61 -18.98
N ASN A 79 34.76 -2.80 -18.48
CA ASN A 79 34.04 -3.39 -17.35
C ASN A 79 34.37 -2.69 -16.02
N GLU A 80 35.60 -2.20 -15.87
CA GLU A 80 36.03 -1.46 -14.70
C GLU A 80 35.42 -0.05 -14.68
N ILE A 81 35.32 0.59 -15.84
CA ILE A 81 34.62 1.87 -16.02
C ILE A 81 33.14 1.72 -15.67
N ILE A 82 32.47 0.65 -16.11
CA ILE A 82 31.06 0.39 -15.76
C ILE A 82 30.90 0.19 -14.25
N SER A 83 31.82 -0.52 -13.61
CA SER A 83 31.81 -0.73 -12.15
C SER A 83 31.99 0.59 -11.39
N GLN A 84 32.95 1.43 -11.81
CA GLN A 84 33.21 2.74 -11.19
C GLN A 84 32.05 3.73 -11.44
N LEU A 85 31.46 3.73 -12.64
CA LEU A 85 30.27 4.53 -12.94
C LEU A 85 29.08 4.08 -12.10
N LYS A 86 28.89 2.77 -11.91
CA LYS A 86 27.82 2.23 -11.06
C LYS A 86 28.01 2.66 -9.60
N ALA A 87 29.23 2.57 -9.08
CA ALA A 87 29.56 3.06 -7.74
C ALA A 87 29.31 4.57 -7.60
N MET A 88 29.70 5.37 -8.60
CA MET A 88 29.40 6.81 -8.63
C MET A 88 27.89 7.09 -8.71
N LEU A 89 27.12 6.28 -9.44
CA LEU A 89 25.67 6.45 -9.55
C LEU A 89 24.97 6.11 -8.23
N GLU A 90 25.41 5.06 -7.55
CA GLU A 90 24.95 4.69 -6.20
C GLU A 90 25.28 5.81 -5.19
N THR A 91 26.51 6.34 -5.20
CA THR A 91 26.87 7.48 -4.32
C THR A 91 26.08 8.75 -4.65
N ASN A 92 25.79 9.03 -5.92
CA ASN A 92 24.96 10.19 -6.30
C ASN A 92 23.50 10.01 -5.89
N GLN A 93 22.96 8.80 -5.95
CA GLN A 93 21.63 8.49 -5.43
C GLN A 93 21.58 8.68 -3.90
N GLU A 94 22.62 8.27 -3.19
CA GLU A 94 22.74 8.54 -1.75
C GLU A 94 22.85 10.04 -1.46
N ILE A 95 23.66 10.79 -2.19
CA ILE A 95 23.77 12.25 -2.07
C ILE A 95 22.42 12.93 -2.35
N GLN A 96 21.65 12.43 -3.33
CA GLN A 96 20.33 12.96 -3.63
C GLN A 96 19.33 12.68 -2.50
N LYS A 97 19.31 11.46 -1.95
CA LYS A 97 18.50 11.13 -0.76
C LYS A 97 18.90 11.97 0.46
N LEU A 98 20.20 12.18 0.66
CA LEU A 98 20.73 13.07 1.71
C LEU A 98 20.31 14.52 1.50
N ARG A 99 20.29 15.02 0.25
CA ARG A 99 19.78 16.36 -0.08
C ARG A 99 18.28 16.49 0.16
N GLU A 100 17.49 15.51 -0.24
CA GLU A 100 16.05 15.48 0.02
C GLU A 100 15.76 15.46 1.54
N ASN A 101 16.54 14.68 2.30
CA ASN A 101 16.47 14.67 3.76
C ASN A 101 16.90 16.01 4.37
N LEU A 102 17.96 16.65 3.87
CA LEU A 102 18.40 17.97 4.33
C LEU A 102 17.36 19.06 4.02
N GLN A 103 16.73 19.00 2.84
CA GLN A 103 15.68 19.93 2.45
C GLN A 103 14.40 19.73 3.29
N GLY A 104 14.09 18.47 3.64
CA GLY A 104 13.06 18.13 4.61
C GLY A 104 13.38 18.63 6.03
N GLN A 105 14.65 18.55 6.44
CA GLN A 105 15.12 19.09 7.72
C GLN A 105 15.11 20.62 7.74
N GLU A 106 15.42 21.31 6.65
CA GLU A 106 15.27 22.77 6.53
C GLU A 106 13.79 23.20 6.60
N ALA A 107 12.88 22.44 5.99
CA ALA A 107 11.44 22.70 6.13
C ALA A 107 10.96 22.45 7.57
N LEU A 108 11.53 21.46 8.27
CA LEU A 108 11.28 21.24 9.69
C LEU A 108 11.87 22.35 10.56
N LEU A 109 13.08 22.84 10.27
CA LEU A 109 13.68 23.99 10.97
C LEU A 109 12.93 25.29 10.70
N SER A 110 12.45 25.50 9.47
CA SER A 110 11.63 26.65 9.10
C SER A 110 10.29 26.61 9.85
N SER A 111 9.62 25.46 9.88
CA SER A 111 8.38 25.31 10.63
C SER A 111 8.61 25.38 12.14
N LEU A 112 9.70 24.84 12.67
CA LEU A 112 10.10 24.99 14.08
C LEU A 112 10.43 26.44 14.44
N SER A 113 11.03 27.21 13.53
CA SER A 113 11.30 28.64 13.72
C SER A 113 10.01 29.47 13.71
N GLU A 114 9.01 29.05 12.96
CA GLU A 114 7.67 29.65 12.94
C GLU A 114 6.87 29.28 14.20
N ILE A 115 7.09 28.07 14.74
CA ILE A 115 6.48 27.55 15.97
C ILE A 115 7.10 28.14 17.25
N LEU A 116 8.41 28.45 17.25
CA LEU A 116 9.13 28.96 18.43
C LEU A 116 8.92 30.47 18.69
N GLY A 117 8.22 31.18 17.81
CA GLY A 117 7.89 32.59 17.99
C GLY A 117 8.99 33.54 17.52
N LYS A 118 8.54 34.70 17.01
CA LYS A 118 9.30 35.67 16.22
C LYS A 118 10.40 36.46 16.97
N ASP A 119 10.78 36.10 18.19
CA ASP A 119 11.68 36.90 19.05
C ASP A 119 12.79 36.10 19.74
N LEU A 120 13.21 34.94 19.22
CA LEU A 120 14.42 34.27 19.70
C LEU A 120 15.64 34.73 18.91
N SER A 121 16.65 35.24 19.61
CA SER A 121 17.90 35.66 18.99
C SER A 121 18.60 34.45 18.35
N ARG A 122 19.40 34.69 17.29
CA ARG A 122 20.13 33.62 16.57
C ARG A 122 21.03 32.78 17.50
N GLU A 123 21.50 33.36 18.61
CA GLU A 123 22.30 32.69 19.64
C GLU A 123 21.45 31.78 20.53
N GLU A 124 20.28 32.22 20.99
CA GLU A 124 19.40 31.37 21.82
C GLU A 124 18.79 30.21 21.03
N LEU A 125 18.55 30.39 19.73
CA LEU A 125 18.13 29.31 18.84
C LEU A 125 19.27 28.29 18.64
N ALA A 126 20.52 28.76 18.51
CA ALA A 126 21.68 27.89 18.38
C ALA A 126 21.94 27.09 19.67
N ASP A 127 21.79 27.72 20.83
CA ASP A 127 21.93 27.06 22.13
C ASP A 127 20.83 26.01 22.37
N LYS A 128 19.57 26.31 22.03
CA LYS A 128 18.49 25.32 22.11
C LYS A 128 18.64 24.19 21.10
N ILE A 129 19.14 24.46 19.90
CA ILE A 129 19.46 23.42 18.91
C ILE A 129 20.62 22.54 19.40
N ALA A 130 21.63 23.13 20.05
CA ALA A 130 22.72 22.40 20.67
C ALA A 130 22.26 21.53 21.86
N GLU A 131 21.30 22.03 22.65
CA GLU A 131 20.71 21.28 23.76
C GLU A 131 19.85 20.11 23.25
N ILE A 132 19.07 20.33 22.18
CA ILE A 132 18.27 19.28 21.51
C ILE A 132 19.17 18.25 20.82
N SER A 133 20.26 18.67 20.19
CA SER A 133 21.20 17.74 19.55
C SER A 133 21.94 16.90 20.58
N ALA A 134 22.39 17.50 21.69
CA ALA A 134 23.00 16.79 22.81
C ALA A 134 22.01 15.80 23.46
N PHE A 135 20.75 16.19 23.60
CA PHE A 135 19.70 15.30 24.11
C PHE A 135 19.43 14.13 23.15
N ASN A 136 19.35 14.38 21.84
CA ASN A 136 19.21 13.32 20.84
C ASN A 136 20.41 12.36 20.82
N GLU A 137 21.63 12.87 21.01
CA GLU A 137 22.85 12.06 21.09
C GLU A 137 22.85 11.19 22.35
N SER A 138 22.35 11.71 23.48
CA SER A 138 22.17 10.95 24.72
C SER A 138 21.12 9.84 24.59
N ILE A 139 20.03 10.09 23.85
CA ILE A 139 19.00 9.10 23.55
C ILE A 139 19.55 8.01 22.61
N LEU A 140 20.36 8.38 21.62
CA LEU A 140 21.02 7.44 20.71
C LEU A 140 21.99 6.51 21.44
N LEU A 141 22.75 7.04 22.40
CA LEU A 141 23.63 6.25 23.26
C LEU A 141 22.83 5.30 24.16
N ALA A 142 21.77 5.79 24.81
CA ALA A 142 20.91 4.96 25.65
C ALA A 142 20.15 3.88 24.86
N ALA A 143 19.70 4.19 23.64
CA ALA A 143 19.02 3.25 22.75
C ALA A 143 19.96 2.17 22.20
N LYS A 144 21.22 2.52 21.95
CA LYS A 144 22.28 1.59 21.54
C LYS A 144 22.68 0.66 22.68
N ASP A 145 22.77 1.17 23.91
CA ASP A 145 23.04 0.36 25.11
C ASP A 145 21.86 -0.57 25.45
N ALA A 146 20.64 -0.22 25.04
CA ALA A 146 19.43 -1.04 25.17
C ALA A 146 19.21 -2.04 24.01
N GLY A 147 20.05 -2.04 22.97
CA GLY A 147 19.99 -2.99 21.85
C GLY A 147 18.88 -2.74 20.82
N VAL A 148 18.41 -1.50 20.67
CA VAL A 148 17.34 -1.12 19.73
C VAL A 148 17.90 -0.77 18.35
N ASP A 149 17.34 -1.34 17.27
CA ASP A 149 17.78 -1.15 15.88
C ASP A 149 17.41 0.23 15.31
N HIS A 150 18.19 0.75 14.34
CA HIS A 150 18.05 2.09 13.77
C HIS A 150 16.72 2.35 13.05
N THR A 151 15.98 1.31 12.70
CA THR A 151 14.64 1.40 12.09
C THR A 151 13.56 1.82 13.10
N ASP A 152 13.73 1.48 14.39
CA ASP A 152 12.82 1.89 15.47
C ASP A 152 13.02 3.36 15.87
N LEU A 153 14.20 3.94 15.63
CA LEU A 153 14.48 5.37 15.91
C LEU A 153 13.66 6.33 15.04
N ASN A 154 13.42 5.99 13.77
CA ASN A 154 12.53 6.77 12.90
C ASN A 154 11.06 6.66 13.33
N ALA A 155 10.65 5.50 13.85
CA ALA A 155 9.31 5.32 14.41
C ALA A 155 9.16 6.18 15.69
N VAL A 156 10.16 6.15 16.58
CA VAL A 156 10.20 6.99 17.79
C VAL A 156 10.19 8.48 17.43
N GLN A 157 10.94 8.91 16.42
CA GLN A 157 10.95 10.30 15.96
C GLN A 157 9.60 10.73 15.36
N ASN A 158 8.93 9.85 14.62
CA ASN A 158 7.58 10.09 14.13
C ASN A 158 6.55 10.15 15.28
N TYR A 159 6.65 9.28 16.28
CA TYR A 159 5.81 9.31 17.48
C TYR A 159 6.01 10.60 18.27
N LEU A 160 7.26 11.03 18.46
CA LEU A 160 7.59 12.32 19.09
C LEU A 160 7.00 13.49 18.32
N THR A 161 7.18 13.52 16.99
CA THR A 161 6.63 14.58 16.13
C THR A 161 5.10 14.63 16.18
N GLN A 162 4.44 13.46 16.19
CA GLN A 162 2.99 13.36 16.32
C GLN A 162 2.53 13.81 17.71
N SER A 163 3.25 13.44 18.78
CA SER A 163 2.92 13.86 20.16
C SER A 163 3.02 15.38 20.34
N VAL A 164 4.04 16.02 19.75
CA VAL A 164 4.21 17.48 19.79
C VAL A 164 3.10 18.18 19.00
N LYS A 165 2.75 17.66 17.81
CA LYS A 165 1.61 18.19 17.04
C LYS A 165 0.28 18.05 17.80
N LEU A 166 0.05 16.91 18.44
CA LEU A 166 -1.15 16.67 19.23
C LEU A 166 -1.23 17.61 20.44
N ASN A 167 -0.14 17.77 21.18
CA ASN A 167 -0.06 18.73 22.29
C ASN A 167 -0.35 20.16 21.83
N HIS A 168 0.21 20.58 20.69
CA HIS A 168 -0.08 21.91 20.15
C HIS A 168 -1.55 22.07 19.73
N THR A 169 -2.17 21.00 19.23
CA THR A 169 -3.59 21.03 18.85
C THR A 169 -4.47 21.10 20.10
N ILE A 170 -4.11 20.39 21.17
CA ILE A 170 -4.77 20.45 22.48
C ILE A 170 -4.63 21.85 23.09
N GLU A 171 -3.44 22.44 23.07
CA GLU A 171 -3.17 23.81 23.51
C GLU A 171 -4.05 24.84 22.77
N ASN A 172 -4.13 24.72 21.44
CA ASN A 172 -4.96 25.61 20.61
C ASN A 172 -6.46 25.41 20.87
N MET A 173 -6.92 24.17 21.06
CA MET A 173 -8.30 23.90 21.45
C MET A 173 -8.62 24.47 22.84
N LEU A 174 -7.68 24.38 23.79
CA LEU A 174 -7.85 24.93 25.15
C LEU A 174 -7.83 26.46 25.15
N ALA A 175 -6.98 27.10 24.33
CA ALA A 175 -6.96 28.55 24.15
C ALA A 175 -8.26 29.10 23.53
N SER A 176 -8.99 28.27 22.78
CA SER A 176 -10.26 28.65 22.16
C SER A 176 -11.47 28.61 23.09
N ILE A 177 -11.31 28.13 24.34
CA ILE A 177 -12.39 28.13 25.33
C ILE A 177 -12.21 29.34 26.27
N PRO A 178 -13.04 30.39 26.16
CA PRO A 178 -12.97 31.52 27.07
C PRO A 178 -13.50 31.09 28.45
N ASP A 179 -12.84 31.57 29.51
CA ASP A 179 -13.36 31.58 30.89
C ASP A 179 -13.29 30.25 31.69
N ILE A 180 -12.24 29.44 31.50
CA ILE A 180 -11.93 28.29 32.37
C ILE A 180 -10.83 28.69 33.37
N SER A 181 -11.04 28.44 34.66
CA SER A 181 -10.00 28.65 35.68
C SER A 181 -8.79 27.72 35.46
N GLU A 182 -7.58 28.18 35.78
CA GLU A 182 -6.33 27.39 35.67
C GLU A 182 -6.46 25.98 36.29
N GLN A 183 -7.15 25.84 37.43
CA GLN A 183 -7.38 24.54 38.08
C GLN A 183 -8.35 23.61 37.33
N GLU A 184 -9.35 24.16 36.66
CA GLU A 184 -10.27 23.36 35.83
C GLU A 184 -9.61 22.96 34.52
N ARG A 185 -8.73 23.82 33.98
CA ARG A 185 -7.88 23.52 32.82
C ARG A 185 -6.93 22.36 33.12
N GLU A 186 -6.21 22.38 34.25
CA GLU A 186 -5.32 21.27 34.65
C GLU A 186 -6.07 19.95 34.83
N LYS A 187 -7.26 19.96 35.47
CA LYS A 187 -8.09 18.76 35.62
C LYS A 187 -8.57 18.22 34.29
N LEU A 188 -8.94 19.12 33.36
CA LEU A 188 -9.38 18.72 32.02
C LEU A 188 -8.22 18.08 31.24
N ILE A 189 -7.03 18.69 31.28
CA ILE A 189 -5.81 18.16 30.65
C ILE A 189 -5.49 16.78 31.22
N HIS A 190 -5.47 16.64 32.56
CA HIS A 190 -5.18 15.38 33.20
C HIS A 190 -6.16 14.27 32.78
N ASN A 191 -7.46 14.56 32.76
CA ASN A 191 -8.49 13.62 32.33
C ASN A 191 -8.40 13.25 30.84
N LEU A 192 -8.01 14.20 29.99
CA LEU A 192 -7.85 13.97 28.55
C LEU A 192 -6.63 13.09 28.28
N VAL A 193 -5.50 13.41 28.92
CA VAL A 193 -4.24 12.66 28.82
C VAL A 193 -4.42 11.25 29.36
N SER A 194 -5.08 11.07 30.52
CA SER A 194 -5.33 9.74 31.06
C SER A 194 -6.21 8.92 30.12
N LYS A 195 -7.27 9.50 29.56
CA LYS A 195 -8.16 8.81 28.62
C LYS A 195 -7.47 8.46 27.30
N LEU A 196 -6.60 9.33 26.79
CA LEU A 196 -5.78 9.06 25.60
C LEU A 196 -4.77 7.93 25.86
N ASN A 197 -4.06 7.96 26.99
CA ASN A 197 -3.14 6.88 27.38
C ASN A 197 -3.87 5.55 27.55
N ASP A 198 -5.04 5.53 28.20
CA ASP A 198 -5.85 4.32 28.35
C ASP A 198 -6.33 3.78 26.99
N THR A 199 -6.66 4.66 26.05
CA THR A 199 -7.07 4.26 24.68
C THR A 199 -5.89 3.68 23.91
N ASN A 200 -4.76 4.38 23.88
CA ASN A 200 -3.55 3.94 23.17
C ASN A 200 -2.98 2.63 23.73
N THR A 201 -2.98 2.45 25.05
CA THR A 201 -2.52 1.21 25.68
C THR A 201 -3.42 0.03 25.30
N LYS A 202 -4.75 0.21 25.32
CA LYS A 202 -5.70 -0.82 24.88
C LYS A 202 -5.58 -1.15 23.39
N GLU A 203 -5.41 -0.14 22.54
CA GLU A 203 -5.23 -0.33 21.10
C GLU A 203 -3.91 -1.05 20.80
N ASN A 204 -2.82 -0.68 21.48
CA ASN A 204 -1.56 -1.39 21.38
C ASN A 204 -1.67 -2.86 21.81
N ILE A 205 -2.36 -3.16 22.91
CA ILE A 205 -2.61 -4.53 23.35
C ILE A 205 -3.42 -5.29 22.29
N ASN A 206 -4.47 -4.67 21.74
CA ASN A 206 -5.27 -5.27 20.66
C ASN A 206 -4.41 -5.57 19.43
N LEU A 207 -3.61 -4.62 18.97
CA LEU A 207 -2.75 -4.78 17.80
C LEU A 207 -1.69 -5.87 18.02
N GLN A 208 -1.04 -5.87 19.18
CA GLN A 208 -0.10 -6.94 19.58
C GLN A 208 -0.81 -8.31 19.59
N GLY A 209 -2.01 -8.37 20.17
CA GLY A 209 -2.84 -9.56 20.18
C GLY A 209 -3.23 -10.04 18.79
N GLN A 210 -3.63 -9.13 17.90
CA GLN A 210 -3.95 -9.44 16.51
C GLN A 210 -2.73 -9.97 15.76
N VAL A 211 -1.55 -9.37 15.94
CA VAL A 211 -0.30 -9.85 15.35
C VAL A 211 0.04 -11.25 15.88
N ALA A 212 -0.06 -11.48 17.19
CA ALA A 212 0.16 -12.79 17.79
C ALA A 212 -0.84 -13.85 17.28
N TYR A 213 -2.11 -13.48 17.13
CA TYR A 213 -3.15 -14.33 16.56
C TYR A 213 -2.87 -14.70 15.10
N LEU A 214 -2.52 -13.71 14.27
CA LEU A 214 -2.20 -13.91 12.85
C LEU A 214 -0.95 -14.78 12.68
N ARG A 215 0.09 -14.57 13.49
CA ARG A 215 1.30 -15.44 13.51
C ARG A 215 0.94 -16.90 13.79
N LYS A 216 0.19 -17.16 14.87
CA LYS A 216 -0.28 -18.51 15.22
C LYS A 216 -1.09 -19.16 14.09
N ARG A 217 -1.91 -18.37 13.37
CA ARG A 217 -2.68 -18.88 12.23
C ARG A 217 -1.85 -19.16 11.00
N LEU A 218 -0.90 -18.28 10.67
CA LEU A 218 0.04 -18.49 9.56
C LEU A 218 0.86 -19.76 9.77
N GLU A 219 1.34 -20.00 10.98
CA GLU A 219 2.02 -21.25 11.37
C GLU A 219 1.11 -22.48 11.21
N ALA A 220 -0.19 -22.34 11.47
CA ALA A 220 -1.20 -23.36 11.27
C ALA A 220 -1.74 -23.47 9.82
N GLN A 221 -1.09 -22.82 8.83
CA GLN A 221 -1.48 -22.79 7.40
C GLN A 221 -2.87 -22.16 7.12
N GLY A 222 -3.40 -21.34 8.03
CA GLY A 222 -4.61 -20.54 7.84
C GLY A 222 -4.27 -19.07 7.59
N GLY A 223 -4.87 -18.41 6.58
CA GLY A 223 -4.42 -17.06 6.20
C GLY A 223 -5.37 -16.20 5.36
N ARG A 224 -6.68 -16.45 5.39
CA ARG A 224 -7.65 -15.67 4.58
C ARG A 224 -8.73 -14.93 5.39
N ASP A 225 -8.75 -15.12 6.70
CA ASP A 225 -9.76 -14.53 7.57
C ASP A 225 -9.22 -13.26 8.24
N LEU A 226 -10.13 -12.33 8.57
CA LEU A 226 -9.78 -11.12 9.30
C LEU A 226 -9.33 -11.45 10.73
N PRO A 227 -8.49 -10.61 11.36
CA PRO A 227 -8.14 -10.76 12.76
C PRO A 227 -9.33 -10.48 13.70
N PRO A 228 -9.30 -10.97 14.95
CA PRO A 228 -10.28 -10.60 15.97
C PRO A 228 -10.21 -9.10 16.29
N CYS A 229 -11.37 -8.44 16.42
CA CYS A 229 -11.38 -7.04 16.85
C CYS A 229 -10.88 -6.87 18.29
N TRP A 230 -11.13 -7.86 19.15
CA TRP A 230 -10.64 -7.89 20.53
C TRP A 230 -9.77 -9.13 20.75
N ALA A 231 -8.53 -8.87 21.13
CA ALA A 231 -7.57 -9.88 21.52
C ALA A 231 -6.76 -9.39 22.71
N ASN A 232 -6.36 -10.32 23.57
CA ASN A 232 -5.41 -10.03 24.63
C ASN A 232 -3.97 -10.04 24.08
N ALA A 233 -2.99 -9.67 24.90
CA ALA A 233 -1.59 -9.59 24.51
C ALA A 233 -1.02 -10.93 23.98
N GLU A 234 -1.55 -12.06 24.44
CA GLU A 234 -1.16 -13.41 24.00
C GLU A 234 -1.81 -13.83 22.67
N GLY A 235 -2.67 -12.98 22.10
CA GLY A 235 -3.45 -13.26 20.89
C GLY A 235 -4.62 -14.23 21.11
N ALA A 236 -5.06 -14.40 22.35
CA ALA A 236 -6.31 -15.07 22.66
C ALA A 236 -7.49 -14.14 22.38
N VAL A 237 -8.53 -14.71 21.80
CA VAL A 237 -9.70 -13.97 21.36
C VAL A 237 -10.65 -13.69 22.52
N GLU A 238 -11.14 -12.46 22.59
CA GLU A 238 -12.17 -12.07 23.55
C GLU A 238 -13.55 -12.06 22.89
N TYR A 239 -14.55 -12.56 23.61
CA TYR A 239 -15.87 -12.81 23.04
C TYR A 239 -16.84 -11.71 23.41
N LEU A 240 -17.61 -11.26 22.42
CA LEU A 240 -18.62 -10.23 22.62
C LEU A 240 -19.90 -10.83 23.23
N PHE A 241 -20.42 -11.89 22.61
CA PHE A 241 -21.70 -12.48 23.00
C PHE A 241 -21.63 -13.99 23.17
N LYS A 242 -22.51 -14.48 24.04
CA LYS A 242 -23.01 -15.84 24.00
C LYS A 242 -24.39 -15.84 23.34
N MET A 243 -24.56 -16.66 22.32
CA MET A 243 -25.79 -16.80 21.55
C MET A 243 -26.36 -18.21 21.72
N ASP A 244 -27.52 -18.31 22.34
CA ASP A 244 -28.25 -19.56 22.50
C ASP A 244 -29.34 -19.63 21.42
N ILE A 245 -29.27 -20.64 20.53
CA ILE A 245 -30.20 -20.82 19.41
C ILE A 245 -31.37 -21.70 19.86
N PHE A 246 -32.58 -21.15 19.83
CA PHE A 246 -33.85 -21.82 20.12
C PHE A 246 -34.73 -21.88 18.87
N SER A 247 -35.81 -22.66 18.92
CA SER A 247 -36.80 -22.72 17.83
C SER A 247 -37.51 -21.38 17.63
N SER A 248 -37.69 -20.61 18.71
CA SER A 248 -38.31 -19.29 18.70
C SER A 248 -37.39 -18.14 18.25
N GLY A 249 -36.06 -18.35 18.22
CA GLY A 249 -35.10 -17.29 17.89
C GLY A 249 -33.73 -17.48 18.53
N ILE A 250 -32.90 -16.43 18.48
CA ILE A 250 -31.57 -16.40 19.10
C ILE A 250 -31.64 -15.55 20.37
N LYS A 251 -31.26 -16.12 21.51
CA LYS A 251 -31.04 -15.35 22.74
C LYS A 251 -29.60 -14.86 22.79
N ILE A 252 -29.41 -13.56 22.93
CA ILE A 252 -28.08 -12.95 22.98
C ILE A 252 -27.78 -12.50 24.41
N THR A 253 -26.66 -12.96 24.95
CA THR A 253 -26.18 -12.61 26.29
C THR A 253 -24.79 -11.97 26.16
N PRO A 254 -24.61 -10.72 26.62
CA PRO A 254 -23.29 -10.13 26.81
C PRO A 254 -22.36 -11.03 27.63
N ILE A 255 -21.15 -11.26 27.15
CA ILE A 255 -20.11 -12.01 27.90
C ILE A 255 -18.74 -11.36 27.85
N TRP A 256 -18.66 -10.11 27.39
CA TRP A 256 -17.41 -9.35 27.38
C TRP A 256 -16.92 -9.10 28.79
N GLU A 257 -15.60 -8.97 28.95
CA GLU A 257 -14.99 -8.68 30.23
C GLU A 257 -15.25 -7.24 30.68
N SER A 258 -15.12 -6.98 31.98
CA SER A 258 -15.39 -5.66 32.57
C SER A 258 -14.57 -4.54 31.94
N HIS A 259 -13.33 -4.82 31.55
CA HIS A 259 -12.43 -3.87 30.90
C HIS A 259 -12.88 -3.48 29.45
N ARG A 260 -13.77 -4.26 28.84
CA ARG A 260 -14.39 -4.04 27.52
C ARG A 260 -15.77 -3.39 27.60
N ALA A 261 -16.26 -3.07 28.80
CA ALA A 261 -17.62 -2.56 28.97
C ALA A 261 -17.86 -1.23 28.23
N GLU A 262 -16.89 -0.32 28.25
CA GLU A 262 -16.99 0.95 27.51
C GLU A 262 -16.84 0.75 25.99
N ASP A 263 -15.92 -0.11 25.57
CA ASP A 263 -15.72 -0.46 24.15
C ASP A 263 -17.01 -1.08 23.58
N ALA A 264 -17.70 -1.93 24.34
CA ALA A 264 -18.95 -2.56 23.95
C ALA A 264 -20.07 -1.54 23.71
N LYS A 265 -20.11 -0.42 24.45
CA LYS A 265 -21.13 0.64 24.26
C LYS A 265 -20.99 1.36 22.92
N GLN A 266 -19.80 1.37 22.34
CA GLN A 266 -19.54 1.98 21.04
C GLN A 266 -20.05 1.11 19.88
N ILE A 267 -20.37 -0.16 20.15
CA ILE A 267 -20.88 -1.08 19.13
C ILE A 267 -22.35 -0.74 18.82
N PRO A 268 -22.70 -0.55 17.53
CA PRO A 268 -24.05 -0.21 17.12
C PRO A 268 -25.10 -1.20 17.64
N ASN A 269 -26.20 -0.69 18.19
CA ASN A 269 -27.35 -1.47 18.66
C ASN A 269 -27.05 -2.49 19.78
N ILE A 270 -25.92 -2.39 20.50
CA ILE A 270 -25.54 -3.35 21.55
C ILE A 270 -26.64 -3.56 22.62
N GLU A 271 -27.30 -2.48 23.05
CA GLU A 271 -28.36 -2.52 24.06
C GLU A 271 -29.63 -3.18 23.54
N LYS A 272 -29.93 -3.00 22.24
CA LYS A 272 -31.12 -3.60 21.60
C LYS A 272 -30.96 -5.09 21.40
N LEU A 273 -29.72 -5.56 21.23
CA LEU A 273 -29.38 -6.97 21.07
C LEU A 273 -29.41 -7.73 22.41
N SER A 274 -29.09 -7.06 23.51
CA SER A 274 -28.82 -7.70 24.80
C SER A 274 -30.08 -8.26 25.48
N ASN A 275 -29.96 -9.49 26.01
CA ASN A 275 -30.93 -10.18 26.87
C ASN A 275 -32.32 -10.39 26.27
N LYS A 276 -32.44 -10.41 24.93
CA LYS A 276 -33.68 -10.65 24.20
C LYS A 276 -33.57 -11.87 23.30
N ILE A 277 -34.71 -12.50 23.05
CA ILE A 277 -34.83 -13.52 22.00
C ILE A 277 -35.24 -12.80 20.71
N LEU A 278 -34.40 -12.90 19.69
CA LEU A 278 -34.61 -12.21 18.41
C LEU A 278 -34.91 -13.22 17.32
N THR A 279 -35.86 -12.89 16.46
CA THR A 279 -36.07 -13.62 15.21
C THR A 279 -34.89 -13.38 14.26
N ARG A 280 -34.70 -14.24 13.27
CA ARG A 280 -33.59 -14.13 12.31
C ARG A 280 -33.58 -12.77 11.60
N ALA A 281 -34.74 -12.33 11.11
CA ALA A 281 -34.86 -11.07 10.37
C ALA A 281 -34.47 -9.87 11.24
N TYR A 282 -34.95 -9.85 12.48
CA TYR A 282 -34.66 -8.76 13.40
C TYR A 282 -33.20 -8.78 13.89
N PHE A 283 -32.63 -9.97 14.09
CA PHE A 283 -31.20 -10.13 14.34
C PHE A 283 -30.37 -9.49 13.21
N GLN A 284 -30.60 -9.89 11.96
CA GLN A 284 -29.87 -9.38 10.80
C GLN A 284 -29.98 -7.85 10.67
N GLN A 285 -31.18 -7.30 10.89
CA GLN A 285 -31.40 -5.86 10.86
C GLN A 285 -30.56 -5.12 11.91
N LEU A 286 -30.52 -5.63 13.15
CA LEU A 286 -29.79 -4.99 14.24
C LEU A 286 -28.27 -5.16 14.12
N THR A 287 -27.80 -6.26 13.54
CA THR A 287 -26.37 -6.59 13.44
C THR A 287 -25.73 -6.11 12.13
N SER A 288 -26.51 -5.71 11.12
CA SER A 288 -25.98 -5.17 9.86
C SER A 288 -25.03 -3.97 10.07
N PRO A 289 -25.35 -2.97 10.92
CA PRO A 289 -24.42 -1.88 11.21
C PRO A 289 -23.11 -2.35 11.88
N ILE A 290 -23.16 -3.42 12.69
CA ILE A 290 -21.96 -4.01 13.30
C ILE A 290 -21.07 -4.61 12.21
N ARG A 291 -21.66 -5.28 11.21
CA ARG A 291 -20.93 -5.84 10.07
C ARG A 291 -20.18 -4.73 9.34
N THR A 292 -20.87 -3.66 8.96
CA THR A 292 -20.28 -2.51 8.26
C THR A 292 -19.10 -1.93 9.04
N LEU A 293 -19.29 -1.66 10.34
CA LEU A 293 -18.23 -1.14 11.21
C LEU A 293 -17.00 -2.06 11.22
N THR A 294 -17.21 -3.37 11.39
CA THR A 294 -16.09 -4.33 11.44
C THR A 294 -15.39 -4.52 10.09
N ASP A 295 -16.10 -4.34 8.98
CA ASP A 295 -15.50 -4.37 7.64
C ASP A 295 -14.63 -3.12 7.42
N GLU A 296 -15.05 -1.94 7.87
CA GLU A 296 -14.23 -0.72 7.83
C GLU A 296 -12.97 -0.84 8.70
N MET A 297 -13.10 -1.42 9.90
CA MET A 297 -11.98 -1.67 10.81
C MET A 297 -11.10 -2.86 10.43
N GLN A 298 -11.42 -3.58 9.34
CA GLN A 298 -10.69 -4.77 8.88
C GLN A 298 -10.50 -5.85 9.96
N CYS A 299 -11.51 -6.05 10.82
CA CYS A 299 -11.49 -7.05 11.89
C CYS A 299 -12.84 -7.79 11.99
N ARG A 300 -12.95 -8.81 12.85
CA ARG A 300 -14.22 -9.48 13.15
C ARG A 300 -14.39 -9.75 14.64
N HIS A 301 -15.58 -9.48 15.18
CA HIS A 301 -15.90 -9.90 16.55
C HIS A 301 -16.22 -11.39 16.63
N TYR A 302 -15.88 -12.00 17.76
CA TYR A 302 -16.15 -13.41 18.03
C TYR A 302 -17.31 -13.58 19.01
N VAL A 303 -18.08 -14.65 18.78
CA VAL A 303 -19.22 -15.02 19.61
C VAL A 303 -19.18 -16.51 19.95
N LYS A 304 -19.72 -16.88 21.11
CA LYS A 304 -19.92 -18.28 21.49
C LYS A 304 -21.34 -18.68 21.11
N ILE A 305 -21.53 -19.75 20.36
CA ILE A 305 -22.87 -20.23 20.00
C ILE A 305 -23.17 -21.55 20.70
N LYS A 306 -24.39 -21.72 21.20
CA LYS A 306 -24.89 -22.97 21.77
C LYS A 306 -26.22 -23.35 21.13
N ASN A 307 -26.31 -24.60 20.68
CA ASN A 307 -27.51 -25.13 20.05
C ASN A 307 -28.48 -25.70 21.11
N HIS A 308 -29.75 -25.29 21.07
CA HIS A 308 -30.83 -25.90 21.85
C HIS A 308 -31.95 -26.45 20.96
N VAL A 309 -31.76 -26.51 19.64
CA VAL A 309 -32.72 -27.10 18.70
C VAL A 309 -32.26 -28.47 18.21
N SER A 310 -33.21 -29.37 18.02
CA SER A 310 -32.98 -30.70 17.42
C SER A 310 -33.03 -30.68 15.89
N ASP A 311 -33.73 -29.71 15.29
CA ASP A 311 -33.81 -29.57 13.84
C ASP A 311 -32.56 -28.91 13.25
N LEU A 312 -31.82 -29.67 12.46
CA LEU A 312 -30.58 -29.24 11.80
C LEU A 312 -30.82 -28.08 10.83
N ARG A 313 -31.98 -28.03 10.17
CA ARG A 313 -32.30 -26.95 9.22
C ARG A 313 -32.45 -25.62 9.94
N THR A 314 -33.21 -25.60 11.03
CA THR A 314 -33.38 -24.43 11.89
C THR A 314 -32.06 -23.97 12.46
N PHE A 315 -31.25 -24.89 13.00
CA PHE A 315 -29.91 -24.58 13.50
C PHE A 315 -29.04 -23.91 12.44
N ASN A 316 -28.92 -24.51 11.25
CA ASN A 316 -28.09 -23.98 10.17
C ASN A 316 -28.54 -22.59 9.70
N ASN A 317 -29.85 -22.35 9.61
CA ASN A 317 -30.38 -21.05 9.22
C ASN A 317 -29.96 -19.92 10.17
N TYR A 318 -29.99 -20.17 11.48
CA TYR A 318 -29.52 -19.19 12.47
C TYR A 318 -28.01 -19.10 12.52
N ARG A 319 -27.32 -20.24 12.42
CA ARG A 319 -25.85 -20.32 12.36
C ARG A 319 -25.27 -19.49 11.23
N TYR A 320 -25.82 -19.60 10.01
CA TYR A 320 -25.37 -18.80 8.87
C TYR A 320 -25.65 -17.30 9.05
N ALA A 321 -26.77 -16.94 9.67
CA ALA A 321 -27.06 -15.54 9.97
C ALA A 321 -26.04 -14.95 10.95
N ILE A 322 -25.59 -15.74 11.94
CA ILE A 322 -24.54 -15.34 12.88
C ILE A 322 -23.18 -15.24 12.18
N GLU A 323 -22.78 -16.26 11.40
CA GLU A 323 -21.50 -16.29 10.67
C GLU A 323 -21.35 -15.16 9.66
N HIS A 324 -22.47 -14.67 9.13
CA HIS A 324 -22.44 -13.53 8.22
C HIS A 324 -21.86 -12.27 8.89
N VAL A 325 -22.02 -12.12 10.20
CA VAL A 325 -21.59 -10.92 10.95
C VAL A 325 -20.42 -11.19 11.89
N PHE A 326 -20.33 -12.39 12.46
CA PHE A 326 -19.37 -12.72 13.52
C PHE A 326 -18.61 -14.00 13.19
N TYR A 327 -17.39 -14.11 13.73
CA TYR A 327 -16.76 -15.41 13.87
C TYR A 327 -17.30 -16.13 15.11
N LYS A 328 -17.31 -17.45 15.08
CA LYS A 328 -17.99 -18.24 16.11
C LYS A 328 -17.09 -19.28 16.75
N LEU A 329 -17.41 -19.59 18.00
CA LEU A 329 -17.01 -20.82 18.67
C LEU A 329 -18.27 -21.61 19.02
N GLU A 330 -18.40 -22.81 18.47
CA GLU A 330 -19.50 -23.73 18.82
C GLU A 330 -19.22 -24.42 20.16
N LEU A 331 -20.10 -24.19 21.13
CA LEU A 331 -20.09 -24.89 22.40
C LEU A 331 -20.84 -26.22 22.24
N ARG A 332 -20.22 -27.30 22.72
CA ARG A 332 -20.83 -28.64 22.74
C ARG A 332 -21.93 -28.76 23.78
#